data_AF-A0A956WIP8-F1
#
_entry.id   AF-A0A956WIP8-F1
#
_cell.length_a   1.000
_cell.length_b   1.000
_cell.length_c   1.000
_cell.angle_alpha   90.00
_cell.angle_beta   90.00
_cell.angle_gamma   90.00
#
_symmetry.space_group_name_H-M   'P 1'
#
loop_
_entity.id
_entity.type
_entity.pdbx_description
1 polymer ?
#
loop_
_entity_poly.entity_id
_entity_poly.type
_entity_poly.pdbx_seq_one_letter_code
_entity_poly.pdbx_strand_id
1 'polypeptide(L)'
;RLEPDDVHEDDAGGRLARAVAGQGVRIDGPAFSRYNLVATHKGLLRVDSEALLSLNLLPGVAIFTLEDRVAVLPGKIVAGVKVSPVAVKEAAIRAAEEIAVVSPVIEVVPFRAMRVGVVSTEGPDWRVRDAFQRSLGRKISWYGGEVIAFREPDQNPEAIARAFTDLADEGADLVLAAGGNTIDPLDPTYLALDQAGADVVRFGAPAHPGSMFWLAYREDLPIFNLASCSMFSKTTIADVVLPWIMTGERVQPETLAALGLGGLLDRGMAHRFPPYGADAVEETGED
;
A
#
# COMPACT_ATOMS: atom_id res chain seq x y z
N ARG A 1 -35.60 -25.64 -15.43
CA ARG A 1 -35.54 -24.96 -16.75
C ARG A 1 -35.41 -23.48 -16.45
N LEU A 2 -34.41 -22.80 -17.03
CA LEU A 2 -34.22 -21.36 -16.82
C LEU A 2 -35.41 -20.59 -17.40
N GLU A 3 -35.84 -19.56 -16.68
CA GLU A 3 -36.82 -18.59 -17.15
C GLU A 3 -36.17 -17.66 -18.19
N PRO A 4 -36.94 -16.98 -19.06
CA PRO A 4 -36.38 -16.13 -20.12
C PRO A 4 -35.50 -14.97 -19.62
N ASP A 5 -35.68 -14.54 -18.38
CA ASP A 5 -34.96 -13.46 -17.70
C ASP A 5 -33.85 -13.96 -16.76
N ASP A 6 -33.60 -15.27 -16.75
CA ASP A 6 -32.49 -15.87 -16.01
C ASP A 6 -31.22 -15.84 -16.87
N VAL A 7 -30.10 -15.49 -16.22
CA VAL A 7 -28.75 -15.51 -16.79
C VAL A 7 -28.00 -16.67 -16.15
N HIS A 8 -27.44 -17.55 -16.99
CA HIS A 8 -26.64 -18.68 -16.54
C HIS A 8 -25.40 -18.21 -15.73
N GLU A 9 -24.99 -18.99 -14.73
CA GLU A 9 -23.92 -18.60 -13.80
C GLU A 9 -22.60 -18.17 -14.46
N ASP A 10 -22.20 -18.84 -15.53
CA ASP A 10 -20.97 -18.51 -16.27
C ASP A 10 -21.08 -17.18 -17.03
N ASP A 11 -22.26 -16.88 -17.59
CA ASP A 11 -22.49 -15.61 -18.29
C ASP A 11 -22.63 -14.45 -17.30
N ALA A 12 -23.34 -14.69 -16.21
CA ALA A 12 -23.51 -13.76 -15.10
C ALA A 12 -22.15 -13.42 -14.47
N GLY A 13 -21.35 -14.44 -14.13
CA GLY A 13 -20.01 -14.25 -13.57
C GLY A 13 -19.09 -13.49 -14.52
N GLY A 14 -19.17 -13.76 -15.83
CA GLY A 14 -18.35 -13.08 -16.84
C GLY A 14 -18.73 -11.60 -16.99
N ARG A 15 -20.02 -11.26 -16.96
CA ARG A 15 -20.49 -9.87 -16.97
C ARG A 15 -20.07 -9.11 -15.71
N LEU A 16 -20.29 -9.71 -14.54
CA LEU A 16 -19.85 -9.14 -13.27
C LEU A 16 -18.34 -8.90 -13.26
N ALA A 17 -17.54 -9.87 -13.73
CA ALA A 17 -16.08 -9.75 -13.75
C ALA A 17 -15.61 -8.58 -14.62
N ARG A 18 -16.24 -8.38 -15.79
CA ARG A 18 -15.96 -7.22 -16.65
C ARG A 18 -16.40 -5.90 -16.04
N ALA A 19 -17.52 -5.89 -15.33
CA ALA A 19 -18.03 -4.69 -14.68
C ALA A 19 -17.08 -4.22 -13.57
N VAL A 20 -16.57 -5.13 -12.74
CA VAL A 20 -15.75 -4.75 -11.57
C VAL A 20 -14.25 -4.62 -11.85
N ALA A 21 -13.74 -5.18 -12.95
CA ALA A 21 -12.32 -5.15 -13.26
C ALA A 21 -11.86 -3.78 -13.77
N GLY A 22 -10.95 -3.16 -13.03
CA GLY A 22 -10.26 -1.93 -13.38
C GLY A 22 -8.90 -2.15 -14.04
N GLN A 23 -8.07 -1.09 -13.99
CA GLN A 23 -6.72 -1.15 -14.56
C GLN A 23 -5.81 -2.13 -13.79
N GLY A 24 -4.78 -2.62 -14.47
CA GLY A 24 -3.79 -3.52 -13.86
C GLY A 24 -4.31 -4.94 -13.58
N VAL A 25 -5.54 -5.27 -13.98
CA VAL A 25 -6.20 -6.56 -13.74
C VAL A 25 -6.61 -7.22 -15.06
N ARG A 26 -6.39 -8.54 -15.17
CA ARG A 26 -6.92 -9.39 -16.24
C ARG A 26 -7.92 -10.41 -15.68
N ILE A 27 -8.86 -10.83 -16.50
CA ILE A 27 -9.91 -11.79 -16.13
C ILE A 27 -9.53 -13.19 -16.63
N ASP A 28 -9.57 -14.18 -15.74
CA ASP A 28 -9.33 -15.61 -16.03
C ASP A 28 -10.56 -16.46 -15.69
N GLY A 29 -10.92 -17.39 -16.58
CA GLY A 29 -11.97 -18.37 -16.33
C GLY A 29 -13.08 -18.39 -17.40
N PRO A 30 -14.22 -19.04 -17.11
CA PRO A 30 -14.60 -19.57 -15.79
C PRO A 30 -13.83 -20.85 -15.42
N ALA A 31 -13.55 -21.02 -14.13
CA ALA A 31 -13.08 -22.28 -13.54
C ALA A 31 -13.97 -22.62 -12.34
N PHE A 32 -14.73 -23.72 -12.43
CA PHE A 32 -15.75 -24.10 -11.44
C PHE A 32 -16.75 -22.96 -11.13
N SER A 33 -17.31 -22.37 -12.20
CA SER A 33 -18.30 -21.28 -12.15
C SER A 33 -17.79 -20.02 -11.43
N ARG A 34 -16.48 -19.76 -11.49
CA ARG A 34 -15.82 -18.58 -10.94
C ARG A 34 -14.84 -17.98 -11.93
N TYR A 35 -14.89 -16.67 -12.07
CA TYR A 35 -13.86 -15.88 -12.74
C TYR A 35 -12.89 -15.35 -11.71
N ASN A 36 -11.60 -15.40 -12.02
CA ASN A 36 -10.55 -14.81 -11.21
C ASN A 36 -10.12 -13.48 -11.83
N LEU A 37 -9.92 -12.48 -10.99
CA LEU A 37 -9.21 -11.26 -11.35
C LEU A 37 -7.76 -11.43 -10.94
N VAL A 38 -6.84 -11.21 -11.88
CA VAL A 38 -5.42 -11.48 -11.71
C VAL A 38 -4.60 -10.23 -11.98
N ALA A 39 -3.68 -9.91 -11.07
CA ALA A 39 -2.76 -8.78 -11.23
C ALA A 39 -1.87 -8.99 -12.46
N THR A 40 -1.72 -7.93 -13.28
CA THR A 40 -0.91 -7.95 -14.51
C THR A 40 0.49 -7.41 -14.31
N HIS A 41 0.71 -6.62 -13.27
CA HIS A 41 2.01 -6.07 -12.90
C HIS A 41 2.16 -6.01 -11.37
N LYS A 42 3.38 -5.70 -10.91
CA LYS A 42 3.64 -5.39 -9.50
C LYS A 42 2.97 -4.05 -9.16
N GLY A 43 2.29 -3.98 -8.02
CA GLY A 43 1.54 -2.77 -7.64
C GLY A 43 0.77 -2.91 -6.34
N LEU A 44 -0.04 -1.90 -6.03
CA LEU A 44 -0.94 -1.86 -4.89
C LEU A 44 -2.34 -2.25 -5.34
N LEU A 45 -2.93 -3.28 -4.72
CA LEU A 45 -4.34 -3.59 -4.92
C LEU A 45 -5.19 -2.47 -4.32
N ARG A 46 -6.16 -1.98 -5.09
CA ARG A 46 -7.19 -1.04 -4.66
C ARG A 46 -8.56 -1.70 -4.80
N VAL A 47 -9.35 -1.61 -3.74
CA VAL A 47 -10.71 -2.11 -3.70
C VAL A 47 -11.63 -1.01 -3.17
N ASP A 48 -12.62 -0.62 -3.96
CA ASP A 48 -13.72 0.21 -3.47
C ASP A 48 -14.63 -0.65 -2.60
N SER A 49 -14.48 -0.51 -1.27
CA SER A 49 -15.21 -1.30 -0.29
C SER A 49 -16.71 -0.98 -0.25
N GLU A 50 -17.10 0.25 -0.57
CA GLU A 50 -18.51 0.66 -0.61
C GLU A 50 -19.23 0.09 -1.83
N ALA A 51 -18.58 0.16 -3.00
CA ALA A 51 -19.08 -0.47 -4.21
C ALA A 51 -19.11 -2.00 -4.07
N LEU A 52 -18.05 -2.62 -3.53
CA LEU A 52 -18.00 -4.06 -3.31
C LEU A 52 -19.08 -4.55 -2.34
N LEU A 53 -19.35 -3.80 -1.27
CA LEU A 53 -20.46 -4.09 -0.36
C LEU A 53 -21.80 -4.02 -1.10
N SER A 54 -22.04 -2.93 -1.84
CA SER A 54 -23.28 -2.72 -2.59
C SER A 54 -23.54 -3.81 -3.62
N LEU A 55 -22.49 -4.26 -4.33
CA LEU A 55 -22.55 -5.38 -5.27
C LEU A 55 -22.93 -6.69 -4.57
N ASN A 56 -22.30 -7.00 -3.44
CA ASN A 56 -22.57 -8.23 -2.69
C ASN A 56 -23.94 -8.24 -1.98
N LEU A 57 -24.60 -7.09 -1.85
CA LEU A 57 -25.99 -7.02 -1.38
C LEU A 57 -27.01 -7.40 -2.46
N LEU A 58 -26.60 -7.47 -3.73
CA LEU A 58 -27.49 -7.87 -4.82
C LEU A 58 -27.79 -9.37 -4.78
N PRO A 59 -29.02 -9.80 -5.08
CA PRO A 59 -29.40 -11.21 -5.02
C PRO A 59 -28.51 -12.12 -5.87
N GLY A 60 -27.86 -13.08 -5.21
CA GLY A 60 -27.07 -14.12 -5.86
C GLY A 60 -25.67 -13.70 -6.29
N VAL A 61 -25.29 -12.41 -6.20
CA VAL A 61 -23.94 -11.93 -6.50
C VAL A 61 -22.98 -12.36 -5.39
N ALA A 62 -21.78 -12.82 -5.76
CA ALA A 62 -20.72 -13.15 -4.81
C ALA A 62 -19.34 -12.76 -5.37
N ILE A 63 -18.81 -11.67 -4.83
CA ILE A 63 -17.50 -11.09 -5.18
C ILE A 63 -16.66 -11.00 -3.92
N PHE A 64 -15.45 -11.55 -3.97
CA PHE A 64 -14.53 -11.54 -2.83
C PHE A 64 -13.13 -11.19 -3.31
N THR A 65 -12.43 -10.38 -2.53
CA THR A 65 -11.12 -9.82 -2.86
C THR A 65 -10.10 -10.22 -1.79
N LEU A 66 -8.81 -10.02 -2.09
CA LEU A 66 -7.84 -9.77 -1.02
C LEU A 66 -8.18 -8.45 -0.31
N GLU A 67 -7.54 -8.18 0.82
CA GLU A 67 -7.72 -6.90 1.51
C GLU A 67 -7.29 -5.72 0.62
N ASP A 68 -7.98 -4.59 0.73
CA ASP A 68 -7.56 -3.34 0.09
C ASP A 68 -6.13 -2.98 0.51
N ARG A 69 -5.43 -2.22 -0.33
CA ARG A 69 -4.13 -1.61 -0.01
C ARG A 69 -3.02 -2.60 0.33
N VAL A 70 -3.06 -3.80 -0.24
CA VAL A 70 -1.96 -4.78 -0.15
C VAL A 70 -1.12 -4.78 -1.42
N ALA A 71 0.19 -4.94 -1.27
CA ALA A 71 1.09 -5.07 -2.41
C ALA A 71 0.92 -6.43 -3.08
N VAL A 72 0.85 -6.46 -4.41
CA VAL A 72 0.65 -7.67 -5.21
C VAL A 72 1.70 -7.78 -6.31
N LEU A 73 2.02 -9.03 -6.67
CA LEU A 73 2.92 -9.37 -7.77
C LEU A 73 2.12 -9.81 -9.01
N PRO A 74 2.70 -9.72 -10.22
CA PRO A 74 2.07 -10.22 -11.44
C PRO A 74 1.65 -11.69 -11.27
N GLY A 75 0.49 -12.07 -11.81
CA GLY A 75 -0.05 -13.42 -11.71
C GLY A 75 -0.77 -13.73 -10.39
N LYS A 76 -0.73 -12.85 -9.39
CA LYS A 76 -1.50 -13.02 -8.16
C LYS A 76 -3.00 -12.87 -8.44
N ILE A 77 -3.80 -13.87 -8.03
CA ILE A 77 -5.25 -13.73 -7.99
C ILE A 77 -5.61 -12.74 -6.87
N VAL A 78 -6.26 -11.64 -7.25
CA VAL A 78 -6.65 -10.55 -6.34
C VAL A 78 -8.13 -10.55 -6.00
N ALA A 79 -8.96 -11.17 -6.85
CA ALA A 79 -10.39 -11.37 -6.56
C ALA A 79 -10.97 -12.59 -7.26
N GLY A 80 -12.09 -13.08 -6.73
CA GLY A 80 -12.97 -14.07 -7.34
C GLY A 80 -14.36 -13.48 -7.53
N VAL A 81 -14.95 -13.72 -8.70
CA VAL A 81 -16.26 -13.21 -9.12
C VAL A 81 -17.12 -14.39 -9.55
N LYS A 82 -18.29 -14.53 -8.95
CA LYS A 82 -19.29 -15.51 -9.35
C LYS A 82 -20.69 -15.10 -8.93
N VAL A 83 -21.66 -15.89 -9.36
CA VAL A 83 -22.97 -15.94 -8.71
C VAL A 83 -23.10 -17.23 -7.91
N SER A 84 -23.92 -17.22 -6.86
CA SER A 84 -24.14 -18.38 -5.99
C SER A 84 -25.09 -19.44 -6.58
N PRO A 85 -26.25 -19.06 -7.17
CA PRO A 85 -27.10 -20.03 -7.86
C PRO A 85 -26.64 -20.28 -9.30
N VAL A 86 -27.10 -21.40 -9.89
CA VAL A 86 -26.83 -21.77 -11.30
C VAL A 86 -27.35 -20.75 -12.32
N ALA A 87 -28.27 -19.88 -11.91
CA ALA A 87 -28.68 -18.71 -12.67
C ALA A 87 -29.24 -17.62 -11.75
N VAL A 88 -29.15 -16.37 -12.20
CA VAL A 88 -29.66 -15.18 -11.53
C VAL A 88 -30.52 -14.35 -12.46
N LYS A 89 -31.36 -13.47 -11.91
CA LYS A 89 -32.17 -12.55 -12.71
C LYS A 89 -31.30 -11.51 -13.42
N GLU A 90 -31.61 -11.25 -14.70
CA GLU A 90 -30.97 -10.21 -15.52
C GLU A 90 -30.94 -8.85 -14.82
N ALA A 91 -31.99 -8.52 -14.06
CA ALA A 91 -32.08 -7.27 -13.30
C ALA A 91 -30.95 -7.12 -12.25
N ALA A 92 -30.51 -8.21 -11.62
CA ALA A 92 -29.41 -8.16 -10.65
C ALA A 92 -28.06 -7.87 -11.34
N ILE A 93 -27.85 -8.43 -12.54
CA ILE A 93 -26.62 -8.16 -13.31
C ILE A 93 -26.58 -6.72 -13.81
N ARG A 94 -27.71 -6.19 -14.29
CA ARG A 94 -27.79 -4.78 -14.71
C ARG A 94 -27.54 -3.81 -13.56
N ALA A 95 -28.13 -4.05 -12.40
CA ALA A 95 -27.88 -3.24 -11.21
C ALA A 95 -26.40 -3.29 -10.80
N ALA A 96 -25.76 -4.45 -10.91
CA ALA A 96 -24.32 -4.57 -10.65
C ALA A 96 -23.47 -3.78 -11.65
N GLU A 97 -23.82 -3.83 -12.94
CA GLU A 97 -23.17 -3.03 -13.98
C GLU A 97 -23.33 -1.53 -13.70
N GLU A 98 -24.50 -1.07 -13.28
CA GLU A 98 -24.76 0.34 -12.92
C GLU A 98 -23.91 0.81 -11.72
N ILE A 99 -23.78 -0.01 -10.67
CA ILE A 99 -22.94 0.30 -9.50
C ILE A 99 -21.48 0.48 -9.93
N ALA A 100 -20.98 -0.41 -10.81
CA ALA A 100 -19.58 -0.43 -11.21
C ALA A 100 -19.20 0.62 -12.28
N VAL A 101 -20.16 1.37 -12.85
CA VAL A 101 -19.89 2.42 -13.84
C VAL A 101 -19.24 3.66 -13.22
N VAL A 102 -19.48 3.93 -11.93
CA VAL A 102 -19.06 5.18 -11.28
C VAL A 102 -17.54 5.26 -11.14
N SER A 103 -16.90 4.17 -10.72
CA SER A 103 -15.45 4.07 -10.59
C SER A 103 -14.98 2.61 -10.64
N PRO A 104 -13.70 2.35 -10.97
CA PRO A 104 -13.15 1.00 -10.94
C PRO A 104 -13.26 0.37 -9.54
N VAL A 105 -13.96 -0.76 -9.43
CA VAL A 105 -14.16 -1.42 -8.12
C VAL A 105 -12.91 -2.14 -7.64
N ILE A 106 -12.17 -2.77 -8.57
CA ILE A 106 -10.97 -3.56 -8.27
C ILE A 106 -9.89 -3.22 -9.29
N GLU A 107 -8.78 -2.63 -8.85
CA GLU A 107 -7.65 -2.30 -9.72
C GLU A 107 -6.31 -2.57 -9.04
N VAL A 108 -5.25 -2.65 -9.83
CA VAL A 108 -3.88 -2.72 -9.34
C VAL A 108 -3.15 -1.48 -9.83
N VAL A 109 -2.78 -0.59 -8.90
CA VAL A 109 -2.08 0.65 -9.20
C VAL A 109 -0.56 0.37 -9.23
N PRO A 110 0.15 0.67 -10.33
CA PRO A 110 1.59 0.42 -10.40
C PRO A 110 2.35 1.32 -9.42
N PHE A 111 3.46 0.82 -8.89
CA PHE A 111 4.38 1.66 -8.12
C PHE A 111 5.14 2.62 -9.03
N ARG A 112 5.48 3.79 -8.48
CA ARG A 112 6.28 4.83 -9.11
C ARG A 112 7.75 4.63 -8.70
N ALA A 113 8.65 4.83 -9.66
CA ALA A 113 10.09 4.86 -9.40
C ALA A 113 10.45 6.15 -8.65
N MET A 114 10.25 6.16 -7.33
CA MET A 114 10.46 7.33 -6.48
C MET A 114 11.92 7.46 -6.04
N ARG A 115 12.40 8.70 -6.01
CA ARG A 115 13.69 9.11 -5.45
C ARG A 115 13.52 9.38 -3.96
N VAL A 116 14.18 8.61 -3.11
CA VAL A 116 13.97 8.64 -1.65
C VAL A 116 15.17 9.29 -0.98
N GLY A 117 14.92 10.35 -0.21
CA GLY A 117 15.88 10.96 0.69
C GLY A 117 15.75 10.39 2.10
N VAL A 118 16.85 10.34 2.85
CA VAL A 118 16.84 9.85 4.24
C VAL A 118 17.56 10.84 5.13
N VAL A 119 16.90 11.26 6.21
CA VAL A 119 17.52 12.02 7.29
C VAL A 119 17.62 11.11 8.50
N SER A 120 18.83 10.93 9.03
CA SER A 120 19.08 10.10 10.21
C SER A 120 19.59 10.95 11.36
N THR A 121 18.89 10.90 12.50
CA THR A 121 19.25 11.68 13.69
C THR A 121 19.90 10.84 14.79
N GLU A 122 19.75 9.51 14.75
CA GLU A 122 20.52 8.60 15.60
C GLU A 122 21.75 8.11 14.83
N GLY A 123 22.94 8.35 15.37
CA GLY A 123 24.17 7.75 14.86
C GLY A 123 24.45 6.41 15.56
N PRO A 124 24.14 5.26 14.95
CA PRO A 124 24.65 4.00 15.48
C PRO A 124 26.11 3.80 15.04
N ASP A 125 26.76 2.79 15.61
CA ASP A 125 28.00 2.21 15.07
C ASP A 125 27.87 2.05 13.54
N TRP A 126 28.91 2.43 12.78
CA TRP A 126 28.92 2.46 11.32
C TRP A 126 28.44 1.15 10.67
N ARG A 127 28.60 0.00 11.35
CA ARG A 127 28.14 -1.31 10.89
C ARG A 127 26.62 -1.43 10.83
N VAL A 128 25.93 -0.83 11.80
CA VAL A 128 24.45 -0.80 11.88
C VAL A 128 23.89 0.13 10.81
N ARG A 129 24.59 1.25 10.53
CA ARG A 129 24.27 2.17 9.44
C ARG A 129 24.36 1.49 8.07
N ASP A 130 25.47 0.82 7.79
CA ASP A 130 25.70 0.13 6.52
C ASP A 130 24.62 -0.92 6.24
N ALA A 131 24.24 -1.69 7.27
CA ALA A 131 23.18 -2.67 7.18
C ALA A 131 21.81 -2.00 6.94
N PHE A 132 21.54 -0.86 7.58
CA PHE A 132 20.31 -0.07 7.37
C PHE A 132 20.22 0.46 5.95
N GLN A 133 21.27 1.13 5.45
CA GLN A 133 21.30 1.67 4.09
C GLN A 133 21.07 0.58 3.05
N ARG A 134 21.73 -0.59 3.19
CA ARG A 134 21.50 -1.75 2.31
C ARG A 134 20.07 -2.29 2.42
N SER A 135 19.54 -2.40 3.62
CA SER A 135 18.18 -2.90 3.86
C SER A 135 17.13 -1.99 3.23
N LEU A 136 17.23 -0.68 3.49
CA LEU A 136 16.34 0.32 2.93
C LEU A 136 16.48 0.41 1.41
N GLY A 137 17.72 0.40 0.90
CA GLY A 137 17.98 0.37 -0.54
C GLY A 137 17.27 -0.79 -1.24
N ARG A 138 17.35 -2.00 -0.69
CA ARG A 138 16.60 -3.17 -1.22
C ARG A 138 15.08 -2.98 -1.17
N LYS A 139 14.55 -2.42 -0.08
CA LYS A 139 13.11 -2.16 0.03
C LYS A 139 12.65 -1.15 -1.02
N ILE A 140 13.36 -0.05 -1.18
CA ILE A 140 13.02 1.00 -2.14
C ILE A 140 13.19 0.49 -3.59
N SER A 141 14.26 -0.25 -3.89
CA SER A 141 14.47 -0.86 -5.21
C SER A 141 13.40 -1.89 -5.56
N TRP A 142 12.83 -2.58 -4.58
CA TRP A 142 11.71 -3.51 -4.82
C TRP A 142 10.49 -2.80 -5.43
N TYR A 143 10.27 -1.51 -5.12
CA TYR A 143 9.22 -0.72 -5.78
C TYR A 143 9.67 -0.10 -7.12
N GLY A 144 10.94 -0.27 -7.51
CA GLY A 144 11.55 0.39 -8.66
C GLY A 144 12.11 1.78 -8.38
N GLY A 145 12.14 2.22 -7.11
CA GLY A 145 12.74 3.49 -6.71
C GLY A 145 14.23 3.38 -6.38
N GLU A 146 14.82 4.49 -5.95
CA GLU A 146 16.20 4.56 -5.48
C GLU A 146 16.34 5.45 -4.25
N VAL A 147 17.34 5.20 -3.42
CA VAL A 147 17.71 6.12 -2.33
C VAL A 147 18.80 7.05 -2.85
N ILE A 148 18.50 8.35 -2.95
CA ILE A 148 19.40 9.33 -3.59
C ILE A 148 20.39 9.96 -2.62
N ALA A 149 20.07 9.99 -1.33
CA ALA A 149 20.87 10.66 -0.33
C ALA A 149 20.54 10.19 1.08
N PHE A 150 21.59 10.08 1.90
CA PHE A 150 21.52 10.00 3.35
C PHE A 150 22.12 11.29 3.93
N ARG A 151 21.43 11.90 4.88
CA ARG A 151 21.89 13.09 5.63
C ARG A 151 21.88 12.77 7.12
N GLU A 152 22.94 13.16 7.80
CA GLU A 152 23.11 13.01 9.25
C GLU A 152 23.31 14.41 9.85
N PRO A 153 22.27 15.26 9.88
CA PRO A 153 22.39 16.60 10.43
C PRO A 153 22.57 16.57 11.95
N ASP A 154 23.02 17.68 12.52
CA ASP A 154 23.01 17.88 13.96
C ASP A 154 21.59 17.72 14.52
N GLN A 155 21.48 17.20 15.76
CA GLN A 155 20.20 16.93 16.43
C GLN A 155 19.51 18.20 16.95
N ASN A 156 19.28 19.17 16.06
CA ASN A 156 18.49 20.35 16.34
C ASN A 156 17.49 20.63 15.19
N PRO A 157 16.34 21.26 15.46
CA PRO A 157 15.29 21.43 14.47
C PRO A 157 15.75 22.17 13.20
N GLU A 158 16.63 23.16 13.33
CA GLU A 158 17.06 24.00 12.21
C GLU A 158 17.94 23.22 11.22
N ALA A 159 18.88 22.41 11.72
CA ALA A 159 19.72 21.55 10.89
C ALA A 159 18.91 20.45 10.19
N ILE A 160 17.93 19.87 10.88
CA ILE A 160 17.06 18.83 10.31
C ILE A 160 16.12 19.41 9.25
N ALA A 161 15.52 20.58 9.50
CA ALA A 161 14.65 21.26 8.54
C ALA A 161 15.39 21.64 7.25
N ARG A 162 16.66 22.09 7.38
CA ARG A 162 17.55 22.29 6.25
C ARG A 162 17.77 20.99 5.47
N ALA A 163 18.07 19.88 6.14
CA ALA A 163 18.25 18.59 5.48
C ALA A 163 16.99 18.13 4.71
N PHE A 164 15.78 18.35 5.26
CA PHE A 164 14.53 18.10 4.53
C PHE A 164 14.39 18.98 3.29
N THR A 165 14.74 20.27 3.40
CA THR A 165 14.68 21.22 2.30
C THR A 165 15.68 20.87 1.20
N ASP A 166 16.94 20.59 1.55
CA ASP A 166 17.99 20.21 0.61
C ASP A 166 17.61 18.95 -0.18
N LEU A 167 17.06 17.93 0.50
CA LEU A 167 16.60 16.70 -0.16
C LEU A 167 15.45 16.97 -1.14
N ALA A 168 14.52 17.86 -0.79
CA ALA A 168 13.46 18.28 -1.68
C ALA A 168 14.01 19.01 -2.92
N ASP A 169 14.96 19.92 -2.73
CA ASP A 169 15.60 20.68 -3.81
C ASP A 169 16.47 19.78 -4.71
N GLU A 170 17.03 18.69 -4.17
CA GLU A 170 17.68 17.61 -4.92
C GLU A 170 16.70 16.71 -5.68
N GLY A 171 15.39 16.93 -5.50
CA GLY A 171 14.29 16.25 -6.17
C GLY A 171 13.92 14.90 -5.57
N ALA A 172 13.96 14.77 -4.24
CA ALA A 172 13.34 13.65 -3.55
C ALA A 172 11.82 13.68 -3.73
N ASP A 173 11.23 12.53 -4.02
CA ASP A 173 9.78 12.30 -4.06
C ASP A 173 9.23 11.85 -2.68
N LEU A 174 10.11 11.40 -1.79
CA LEU A 174 9.79 10.95 -0.42
C LEU A 174 11.01 11.19 0.47
N VAL A 175 10.78 11.70 1.69
CA VAL A 175 11.81 11.77 2.73
C VAL A 175 11.47 10.88 3.92
N LEU A 176 12.42 10.06 4.33
CA LEU A 176 12.32 9.18 5.49
C LEU A 176 13.16 9.72 6.64
N ALA A 177 12.52 9.94 7.79
CA ALA A 177 13.20 10.34 9.01
C ALA A 177 13.51 9.11 9.88
N ALA A 178 14.78 8.77 10.05
CA ALA A 178 15.23 7.60 10.79
C ALA A 178 15.91 7.97 12.12
N GLY A 179 15.48 7.32 13.20
CA GLY A 179 15.95 7.63 14.56
C GLY A 179 15.10 8.70 15.25
N GLY A 180 15.62 9.23 16.36
CA GLY A 180 14.93 10.20 17.21
C GLY A 180 14.02 9.53 18.24
N ASN A 181 13.62 10.29 19.24
CA ASN A 181 12.67 9.85 20.23
C ASN A 181 11.25 9.98 19.67
N THR A 182 10.78 8.94 18.97
CA THR A 182 9.45 8.94 18.34
C THR A 182 8.27 9.15 19.30
N ILE A 183 8.50 9.08 20.62
CA ILE A 183 7.47 9.29 21.64
C ILE A 183 7.45 10.74 22.14
N ASP A 184 8.55 11.48 21.97
CA ASP A 184 8.69 12.83 22.49
C ASP A 184 8.16 13.86 21.48
N PRO A 185 7.10 14.62 21.81
CA PRO A 185 6.64 15.71 20.94
C PRO A 185 7.66 16.86 20.83
N LEU A 186 8.69 16.88 21.68
CA LEU A 186 9.81 17.80 21.61
C LEU A 186 11.01 17.21 20.86
N ASP A 187 10.87 16.03 20.24
CA ASP A 187 11.92 15.47 19.39
C ASP A 187 12.31 16.48 18.30
N PRO A 188 13.62 16.79 18.14
CA PRO A 188 14.07 17.76 17.16
C PRO A 188 13.62 17.48 15.73
N THR A 189 13.44 16.21 15.36
CA THR A 189 12.99 15.79 14.02
C THR A 189 11.54 16.15 13.78
N TYR A 190 10.69 15.99 14.81
CA TYR A 190 9.29 16.36 14.73
C TYR A 190 9.12 17.88 14.72
N LEU A 191 9.86 18.60 15.58
CA LEU A 191 9.85 20.06 15.61
C LEU A 191 10.38 20.69 14.30
N ALA A 192 11.27 20.00 13.58
CA ALA A 192 11.79 20.44 12.30
C ALA A 192 10.73 20.47 11.18
N LEU A 193 9.62 19.73 11.31
CA LEU A 193 8.56 19.69 10.29
C LEU A 193 7.95 21.08 10.08
N ASP A 194 7.60 21.77 11.17
CA ASP A 194 7.07 23.14 11.13
C ASP A 194 8.07 24.11 10.49
N GLN A 195 9.35 24.01 10.86
CA GLN A 195 10.42 24.84 10.29
C GLN A 195 10.70 24.55 8.81
N ALA A 196 10.45 23.33 8.36
CA ALA A 196 10.53 22.93 6.95
C ALA A 196 9.29 23.31 6.14
N GLY A 197 8.25 23.89 6.78
CA GLY A 197 6.96 24.20 6.15
C GLY A 197 6.15 22.96 5.82
N ALA A 198 6.28 21.90 6.63
CA ALA A 198 5.52 20.65 6.45
C ALA A 198 4.30 20.61 7.38
N ASP A 199 3.15 20.29 6.81
CA ASP A 199 1.90 20.09 7.55
C ASP A 199 1.80 18.65 8.03
N VAL A 200 1.62 18.47 9.34
CA VAL A 200 1.42 17.14 9.94
C VAL A 200 0.03 16.64 9.62
N VAL A 201 -0.05 15.51 8.90
CA VAL A 201 -1.30 14.79 8.64
C VAL A 201 -1.79 14.13 9.91
N ARG A 202 -0.88 13.43 10.59
CA ARG A 202 -1.18 12.74 11.84
C ARG A 202 0.09 12.47 12.63
N PHE A 203 0.02 12.68 13.94
CA PHE A 203 0.99 12.15 14.90
C PHE A 203 0.38 10.93 15.59
N GLY A 204 1.07 9.80 15.48
CA GLY A 204 0.58 8.50 15.92
C GLY A 204 -0.40 7.87 14.93
N ALA A 205 -0.45 6.55 14.94
CA ALA A 205 -1.38 5.79 14.12
C ALA A 205 -1.93 4.58 14.90
N PRO A 206 -3.20 4.21 14.68
CA PRO A 206 -3.85 3.10 15.37
C PRO A 206 -3.40 1.74 14.81
N ALA A 207 -2.09 1.48 14.81
CA ALA A 207 -1.49 0.21 14.43
C ALA A 207 -0.33 -0.17 15.36
N HIS A 208 -0.06 -1.47 15.50
CA HIS A 208 1.00 -1.99 16.34
C HIS A 208 1.60 -3.26 15.71
N PRO A 209 2.93 -3.34 15.52
CA PRO A 209 3.97 -2.39 15.95
C PRO A 209 4.02 -1.08 15.13
N GLY A 210 4.48 -0.01 15.78
CA GLY A 210 4.70 1.30 15.13
C GLY A 210 3.65 2.38 15.45
N SER A 211 2.97 2.31 16.59
CA SER A 211 1.92 3.27 16.97
C SER A 211 2.38 4.74 17.03
N MET A 212 3.69 4.98 17.13
CA MET A 212 4.32 6.31 17.14
C MET A 212 4.69 6.84 15.74
N PHE A 213 4.12 6.24 14.70
CA PHE A 213 4.25 6.71 13.33
C PHE A 213 3.61 8.08 13.16
N TRP A 214 4.28 8.98 12.46
CA TRP A 214 3.73 10.24 12.01
C TRP A 214 3.99 10.42 10.52
N LEU A 215 3.09 11.14 9.86
CA LEU A 215 3.20 11.52 8.46
C LEU A 215 2.93 13.01 8.35
N ALA A 216 3.76 13.70 7.58
CA ALA A 216 3.61 15.09 7.21
C ALA A 216 3.84 15.27 5.71
N TYR A 217 3.41 16.39 5.17
CA TYR A 217 3.71 16.78 3.79
C TYR A 217 4.28 18.20 3.76
N ARG A 218 5.41 18.37 3.07
CA ARG A 218 5.86 19.68 2.60
C ARG A 218 5.34 19.84 1.18
N GLU A 219 4.28 20.62 0.99
CA GLU A 219 3.52 20.65 -0.28
C GLU A 219 3.05 19.24 -0.67
N ASP A 220 3.61 18.65 -1.73
CA ASP A 220 3.36 17.28 -2.19
C ASP A 220 4.42 16.26 -1.76
N LEU A 221 5.49 16.69 -1.07
CA LEU A 221 6.55 15.81 -0.59
C LEU A 221 6.14 15.13 0.73
N PRO A 222 5.86 13.81 0.76
CA PRO A 222 5.66 13.08 2.00
C PRO A 222 6.95 13.00 2.81
N ILE A 223 6.80 13.21 4.12
CA ILE A 223 7.85 13.03 5.13
C ILE A 223 7.27 12.17 6.26
N PHE A 224 7.87 11.03 6.57
CA PHE A 224 7.43 10.19 7.69
C PHE A 224 8.59 9.53 8.42
N ASN A 225 8.36 9.15 9.69
CA ASN A 225 9.37 8.49 10.49
C ASN A 225 9.45 6.97 10.28
N LEU A 226 10.67 6.46 10.41
CA LEU A 226 10.98 5.05 10.58
C LEU A 226 11.38 4.79 12.03
N ALA A 227 10.67 3.89 12.70
CA ALA A 227 11.05 3.44 14.03
C ALA A 227 12.38 2.68 13.99
N SER A 228 13.21 2.82 15.02
CA SER A 228 14.52 2.15 15.07
C SER A 228 14.45 0.62 14.96
N CYS A 229 13.34 0.02 15.41
CA CYS A 229 13.06 -1.41 15.28
C CYS A 229 12.59 -1.85 13.88
N SER A 230 12.06 -0.94 13.04
CA SER A 230 11.65 -1.25 11.66
C SER A 230 12.81 -1.24 10.68
N MET A 231 13.98 -0.76 11.12
CA MET A 231 15.20 -0.67 10.32
C MET A 231 15.83 -2.04 10.00
N PHE A 232 15.60 -3.08 10.83
CA PHE A 232 16.39 -4.32 10.77
C PHE A 232 15.63 -5.63 10.52
N SER A 233 14.37 -5.81 10.92
CA SER A 233 13.68 -7.10 10.64
C SER A 233 12.19 -7.17 10.94
N LYS A 234 11.60 -6.17 11.60
CA LYS A 234 10.19 -6.23 12.01
C LYS A 234 9.35 -5.37 11.10
N THR A 235 8.30 -5.97 10.57
CA THR A 235 7.30 -5.23 9.82
C THR A 235 6.50 -4.33 10.74
N THR A 236 6.36 -3.07 10.36
CA THR A 236 5.62 -2.06 11.12
C THR A 236 4.62 -1.36 10.22
N ILE A 237 3.85 -0.43 10.79
CA ILE A 237 2.99 0.45 10.00
C ILE A 237 3.72 1.17 8.85
N ALA A 238 5.01 1.49 8.99
CA ALA A 238 5.75 2.12 7.91
C ALA A 238 5.79 1.23 6.65
N ASP A 239 5.88 -0.10 6.81
CA ASP A 239 5.81 -1.05 5.70
C ASP A 239 4.39 -1.24 5.13
N VAL A 240 3.36 -0.77 5.85
CA VAL A 240 1.97 -0.71 5.36
C VAL A 240 1.73 0.58 4.58
N VAL A 241 2.21 1.71 5.10
CA VAL A 241 2.00 3.04 4.50
C VAL A 241 2.93 3.28 3.31
N LEU A 242 4.17 2.78 3.35
CA LEU A 242 5.14 2.96 2.27
C LEU A 242 4.59 2.52 0.90
N PRO A 243 3.99 1.33 0.71
CA PRO A 243 3.36 0.96 -0.56
C PRO A 243 2.36 1.98 -1.10
N TRP A 244 1.61 2.67 -0.23
CA TRP A 244 0.62 3.68 -0.62
C TRP A 244 1.32 4.93 -1.15
N ILE A 245 2.34 5.39 -0.43
CA ILE A 245 3.17 6.51 -0.88
C ILE A 245 3.88 6.16 -2.19
N MET A 246 4.35 4.92 -2.34
CA MET A 246 5.05 4.46 -3.54
C MET A 246 4.16 4.36 -4.78
N THR A 247 2.83 4.48 -4.68
CA THR A 247 1.95 4.68 -5.85
C THR A 247 1.70 6.16 -6.16
N GLY A 248 2.26 7.07 -5.35
CA GLY A 248 1.99 8.51 -5.39
C GLY A 248 0.68 8.90 -4.71
N GLU A 249 0.11 8.05 -3.86
CA GLU A 249 -1.10 8.39 -3.12
C GLU A 249 -0.82 9.44 -2.04
N ARG A 250 -1.63 10.50 -2.02
CA ARG A 250 -1.66 11.45 -0.92
C ARG A 250 -2.52 10.92 0.23
N VAL A 251 -1.87 10.26 1.19
CA VAL A 251 -2.51 9.65 2.36
C VAL A 251 -3.17 10.70 3.25
N GLN A 252 -4.47 10.51 3.52
CA GLN A 252 -5.28 11.40 4.36
C GLN A 252 -5.31 10.96 5.83
N PRO A 253 -5.65 11.85 6.79
CA PRO A 253 -5.76 11.51 8.20
C PRO A 253 -6.74 10.36 8.48
N GLU A 254 -7.84 10.30 7.73
CA GLU A 254 -8.88 9.27 7.83
C GLU A 254 -8.36 7.91 7.37
N THR A 255 -7.52 7.89 6.32
CA THR A 255 -6.88 6.66 5.83
C THR A 255 -5.96 6.04 6.89
N LEU A 256 -5.17 6.87 7.58
CA LEU A 256 -4.36 6.40 8.71
C LEU A 256 -5.24 5.98 9.90
N ALA A 257 -6.33 6.70 10.18
CA ALA A 257 -7.26 6.35 11.25
C ALA A 257 -7.92 4.98 11.03
N ALA A 258 -8.26 4.66 9.78
CA ALA A 258 -8.92 3.42 9.39
C ALA A 258 -8.09 2.17 9.70
N LEU A 259 -6.77 2.30 9.85
CA LEU A 259 -5.89 1.21 10.29
C LEU A 259 -6.27 0.63 11.65
N GLY A 260 -7.07 1.33 12.47
CA GLY A 260 -7.58 0.77 13.71
C GLY A 260 -8.34 -0.55 13.52
N LEU A 261 -8.93 -0.75 12.33
CA LEU A 261 -9.45 -2.04 11.89
C LEU A 261 -8.31 -2.85 11.25
N GLY A 262 -7.90 -3.94 11.92
CA GLY A 262 -6.81 -4.79 11.42
C GLY A 262 -5.39 -4.24 11.67
N GLY A 263 -5.25 -3.20 12.49
CA GLY A 263 -3.96 -2.57 12.81
C GLY A 263 -3.07 -3.37 13.76
N LEU A 264 -3.50 -4.53 14.26
CA LEU A 264 -2.66 -5.41 15.06
C LEU A 264 -1.79 -6.30 14.16
N LEU A 265 -0.67 -5.76 13.73
CA LEU A 265 0.27 -6.30 12.76
C LEU A 265 1.12 -7.44 13.35
N ASP A 266 0.51 -8.62 13.52
CA ASP A 266 1.20 -9.82 13.99
C ASP A 266 1.83 -10.64 12.86
N ARG A 267 2.45 -11.79 13.20
CA ARG A 267 3.10 -12.68 12.23
C ARG A 267 2.13 -13.33 11.24
N GLY A 268 0.86 -13.50 11.61
CA GLY A 268 -0.19 -14.02 10.73
C GLY A 268 -0.60 -13.01 9.64
N MET A 269 -0.27 -11.73 9.83
CA MET A 269 -0.53 -10.66 8.88
C MET A 269 0.55 -10.50 7.80
N ALA A 270 1.36 -11.53 7.53
CA ALA A 270 2.41 -11.48 6.50
C ALA A 270 1.92 -11.00 5.13
N HIS A 271 0.65 -11.28 4.78
CA HIS A 271 0.01 -10.86 3.53
C HIS A 271 -0.19 -9.34 3.39
N ARG A 272 -0.11 -8.58 4.49
CA ARG A 272 -0.21 -7.11 4.50
C ARG A 272 1.08 -6.44 4.04
N PHE A 273 2.17 -7.21 3.95
CA PHE A 273 3.50 -6.67 3.78
C PHE A 273 4.07 -7.06 2.42
N PRO A 274 4.75 -6.13 1.75
CA PRO A 274 5.47 -6.43 0.54
C PRO A 274 6.52 -7.53 0.76
N PRO A 275 6.58 -8.55 -0.11
CA PRO A 275 7.56 -9.60 0.01
C PRO A 275 8.91 -9.15 -0.58
N TYR A 276 9.59 -8.22 0.10
CA TYR A 276 10.85 -7.59 -0.36
C TYR A 276 11.96 -8.59 -0.76
N GLY A 277 11.88 -9.84 -0.30
CA GLY A 277 12.83 -10.91 -0.63
C GLY A 277 12.30 -12.00 -1.59
N ALA A 278 11.04 -11.93 -2.05
CA ALA A 278 10.51 -12.94 -2.98
C ALA A 278 11.07 -12.81 -4.40
N ASP A 279 11.54 -11.62 -4.78
CA ASP A 279 12.26 -11.39 -6.04
C ASP A 279 13.71 -11.90 -5.97
N ALA A 280 14.18 -12.40 -4.81
CA ALA A 280 15.56 -12.88 -4.60
C ALA A 280 15.70 -14.41 -4.69
N VAL A 281 14.65 -15.14 -5.09
CA VAL A 281 14.71 -16.59 -5.28
C VAL A 281 14.82 -16.90 -6.77
N GLU A 282 15.97 -16.54 -7.35
CA GLU A 282 16.55 -17.15 -8.55
C GLU A 282 17.98 -16.61 -8.70
N GLU A 283 18.91 -17.15 -7.89
CA GLU A 283 20.35 -17.31 -8.20
C GLU A 283 21.06 -17.82 -6.94
N THR A 284 20.99 -19.14 -6.76
CA THR A 284 22.07 -20.04 -6.30
C THR A 284 21.48 -21.44 -6.30
N GLY A 285 21.21 -21.94 -7.51
CA GLY A 285 21.44 -23.35 -7.74
C GLY A 285 22.95 -23.52 -7.93
N GLU A 286 23.59 -24.19 -7.00
CA GLU A 286 24.76 -25.05 -7.20
C GLU A 286 25.10 -25.67 -5.83
N ASP A 287 24.81 -26.98 -5.76
CA ASP A 287 25.31 -28.06 -4.90
C ASP A 287 25.75 -27.79 -3.43
#